data_AF-K7EPS3-F1
#
_entry.id   AF-K7EPS3-F1
#
_cell.length_a   1.000
_cell.length_b   1.000
_cell.length_c   1.000
_cell.angle_alpha   90.00
_cell.angle_beta   90.00
_cell.angle_gamma   90.00
#
_symmetry.space_group_name_H-M   'P 1'
#
loop_
_entity.id
_entity.type
_entity.pdbx_description
1 polymer ?
#
loop_
_entity_poly.entity_id
_entity_poly.type
_entity_poly.pdbx_seq_one_letter_code
_entity_poly.pdbx_strand_id
1 'polypeptide(L)'
;MATVMAATAAERAVLEASLRFTLPGSGTEGPAKQENFILGSCGTDQVKGVLTLQGDALSQADVNLKMPRNNQLLHFAFREDKQWKLQQIQDARNHVSQAIYLLTSRDQSYQFKTGAEVLKLMDAVMLQLTRARNRLTTPATLTLPEIAASGLTRMFAPALPSDLLVNVYINLNKLCLTVYQLHALQPNSTKNFRPAGGAVLHSPGAMFEWGSQRLEVSHVHKVECVIPWLNDALVYFTVSLQLCQQLKDKVGP
;
A
#
# COMPACT_ATOMS: atom_id res chain seq x y z
N MET A 1 34.84 -3.07 17.59
CA MET A 1 34.90 -2.96 16.11
C MET A 1 33.68 -3.61 15.44
N ALA A 2 33.34 -4.87 15.73
CA ALA A 2 32.16 -5.54 15.16
C ALA A 2 30.80 -4.86 15.47
N THR A 3 30.65 -4.31 16.68
CA THR A 3 29.46 -3.57 17.16
C THR A 3 29.20 -2.30 16.35
N VAL A 4 30.27 -1.55 16.03
CA VAL A 4 30.22 -0.30 15.24
C VAL A 4 29.95 -0.60 13.77
N MET A 5 30.53 -1.68 13.22
CA MET A 5 30.27 -2.11 11.84
C MET A 5 28.81 -2.57 11.64
N ALA A 6 28.21 -3.25 12.62
CA ALA A 6 26.80 -3.66 12.53
C ALA A 6 25.84 -2.47 12.61
N ALA A 7 26.10 -1.49 13.49
CA ALA A 7 25.29 -0.28 13.60
C ALA A 7 25.34 0.58 12.31
N THR A 8 26.55 0.78 11.77
CA THR A 8 26.75 1.51 10.50
C THR A 8 26.15 0.77 9.30
N ALA A 9 26.17 -0.56 9.29
CA ALA A 9 25.50 -1.36 8.25
C ALA A 9 23.97 -1.23 8.34
N ALA A 10 23.39 -1.24 9.55
CA ALA A 10 21.96 -1.03 9.75
C ALA A 10 21.54 0.37 9.29
N GLU A 11 22.31 1.40 9.64
CA GLU A 11 22.08 2.78 9.18
C GLU A 11 22.08 2.88 7.64
N ARG A 12 23.08 2.30 6.97
CA ARG A 12 23.12 2.27 5.50
C ARG A 12 21.91 1.57 4.90
N ALA A 13 21.50 0.43 5.44
CA ALA A 13 20.34 -0.31 4.94
C ALA A 13 19.03 0.49 5.12
N VAL A 14 18.86 1.21 6.24
CA VAL A 14 17.69 2.09 6.45
C VAL A 14 17.72 3.31 5.51
N LEU A 15 18.90 3.92 5.30
CA LEU A 15 19.08 5.01 4.34
C LEU A 15 18.74 4.56 2.91
N GLU A 16 19.23 3.39 2.49
CA GLU A 16 18.91 2.80 1.19
C GLU A 16 17.41 2.53 1.04
N ALA A 17 16.74 2.04 2.09
CA ALA A 17 15.29 1.88 2.10
C ALA A 17 14.56 3.21 1.89
N SER A 18 15.00 4.29 2.56
CA SER A 18 14.41 5.62 2.43
C SER A 18 14.52 6.19 1.02
N LEU A 19 15.67 5.97 0.35
CA LEU A 19 15.87 6.36 -1.04
C LEU A 19 14.90 5.66 -2.00
N ARG A 20 14.30 4.52 -1.62
CA ARG A 20 13.25 3.88 -2.42
C ARG A 20 11.90 4.59 -2.33
N PHE A 21 11.66 5.42 -1.31
CA PHE A 21 10.45 6.24 -1.17
C PHE A 21 10.57 7.67 -1.73
N THR A 22 11.76 8.13 -2.11
CA THR A 22 11.95 9.49 -2.68
C THR A 22 11.63 9.54 -4.17
N LEU A 23 11.04 10.65 -4.64
CA LEU A 23 10.79 10.87 -6.07
C LEU A 23 12.11 11.19 -6.80
N PRO A 24 12.28 10.76 -8.07
CA PRO A 24 13.32 11.30 -8.93
C PRO A 24 12.99 12.77 -9.25
N GLY A 25 13.52 13.70 -8.46
CA GLY A 25 13.23 15.14 -8.64
C GLY A 25 13.87 16.08 -7.62
N SER A 26 14.42 15.57 -6.52
CA SER A 26 15.16 16.39 -5.54
C SER A 26 16.67 16.14 -5.62
N GLY A 27 17.34 16.67 -6.64
CA GLY A 27 18.79 16.94 -6.66
C GLY A 27 19.77 15.77 -6.54
N THR A 28 19.32 14.52 -6.37
CA THR A 28 20.17 13.33 -6.36
C THR A 28 19.67 12.36 -7.44
N GLU A 29 20.51 12.13 -8.45
CA GLU A 29 20.29 11.15 -9.51
C GLU A 29 20.18 9.74 -8.90
N GLY A 30 18.97 9.36 -8.52
CA GLY A 30 18.61 7.97 -8.25
C GLY A 30 18.28 7.25 -9.57
N PRO A 31 18.37 5.91 -9.60
CA PRO A 31 17.97 5.13 -10.78
C PRO A 31 16.52 5.44 -11.17
N ALA A 32 16.26 5.55 -12.47
CA ALA A 32 14.91 5.77 -13.01
C ALA A 32 13.96 4.71 -12.46
N LYS A 33 13.04 5.11 -11.57
CA LYS A 33 12.06 4.21 -10.98
C LYS A 33 10.97 3.94 -12.01
N GLN A 34 10.54 2.69 -12.12
CA GLN A 34 9.33 2.37 -12.85
C GLN A 34 8.14 3.07 -12.18
N GLU A 35 7.44 3.90 -12.93
CA GLU A 35 6.25 4.62 -12.44
C GLU A 35 4.96 4.03 -13.00
N ASN A 36 5.02 3.46 -14.21
CA ASN A 36 3.87 2.87 -14.89
C ASN A 36 3.77 1.37 -14.65
N PHE A 37 2.63 0.93 -14.12
CA PHE A 37 2.36 -0.45 -13.77
C PHE A 37 1.11 -0.95 -14.51
N ILE A 38 1.27 -2.06 -15.23
CA ILE A 38 0.17 -2.71 -15.93
C ILE A 38 -0.35 -3.83 -15.01
N LEU A 39 -1.65 -3.78 -14.72
CA LEU A 39 -2.37 -4.73 -13.89
C LEU A 39 -3.36 -5.50 -14.77
N GLY A 40 -3.36 -6.83 -14.65
CA GLY A 40 -4.22 -7.72 -15.41
C GLY A 40 -3.67 -8.06 -16.80
N SER A 41 -3.95 -9.28 -17.26
CA SER A 41 -3.55 -9.76 -18.58
C SER A 41 -4.73 -9.78 -19.55
N CYS A 42 -4.47 -9.39 -20.80
CA CYS A 42 -5.47 -9.39 -21.86
C CYS A 42 -5.75 -10.84 -22.30
N GLY A 43 -6.71 -11.51 -21.65
CA GLY A 43 -7.14 -12.87 -22.02
C GLY A 43 -7.82 -13.66 -20.89
N THR A 44 -7.34 -13.50 -19.66
CA THR A 44 -7.88 -14.18 -18.47
C THR A 44 -8.70 -13.25 -17.58
N ASP A 45 -8.33 -11.97 -17.53
CA ASP A 45 -8.92 -11.02 -16.60
C ASP A 45 -9.95 -10.13 -17.30
N GLN A 46 -11.09 -9.90 -16.62
CA GLN A 46 -12.12 -8.97 -17.09
C GLN A 46 -11.74 -7.51 -16.84
N VAL A 47 -10.70 -7.25 -16.03
CA VAL A 47 -10.20 -5.92 -15.72
C VAL A 47 -8.75 -5.79 -16.17
N LYS A 48 -8.43 -4.68 -16.82
CA LYS A 48 -7.07 -4.26 -17.12
C LYS A 48 -6.87 -2.84 -16.60
N GLY A 49 -5.82 -2.62 -15.82
CA GLY A 49 -5.46 -1.31 -15.30
C GLY A 49 -4.06 -0.90 -15.76
N VAL A 50 -3.87 0.38 -16.08
CA VAL A 50 -2.55 1.01 -16.20
C VAL A 50 -2.48 2.12 -15.16
N LEU A 51 -1.68 1.92 -14.12
CA LEU A 51 -1.59 2.80 -12.96
C LEU A 51 -0.20 3.45 -12.92
N THR A 52 -0.17 4.78 -12.71
CA THR A 52 1.06 5.56 -12.57
C THR A 52 1.26 5.90 -11.09
N LEU A 53 2.22 5.27 -10.44
CA LEU A 53 2.54 5.44 -9.03
C LEU A 53 3.88 6.15 -8.86
N GLN A 54 3.81 7.37 -8.32
CA GLN A 54 4.95 8.25 -8.04
C GLN A 54 5.11 8.40 -6.53
N GLY A 55 6.02 7.64 -5.94
CA GLY A 55 6.20 7.61 -4.48
C GLY A 55 4.93 7.07 -3.79
N ASP A 56 4.27 7.90 -2.99
CA ASP A 56 2.99 7.60 -2.33
C ASP A 56 1.77 8.14 -3.11
N ALA A 57 1.97 8.85 -4.22
CA ALA A 57 0.91 9.43 -5.04
C ALA A 57 0.60 8.57 -6.25
N LEU A 58 -0.61 8.05 -6.33
CA LEU A 58 -1.19 7.48 -7.54
C LEU A 58 -1.69 8.65 -8.41
N SER A 59 -0.93 9.00 -9.43
CA SER A 59 -1.19 10.18 -10.28
C SER A 59 -2.12 9.87 -11.44
N GLN A 60 -2.09 8.64 -11.95
CA GLN A 60 -2.97 8.19 -13.02
C GLN A 60 -3.44 6.77 -12.74
N ALA A 61 -4.68 6.47 -13.13
CA ALA A 61 -5.22 5.12 -13.16
C ALA A 61 -6.19 5.02 -14.32
N ASP A 62 -5.76 4.37 -15.41
CA ASP A 62 -6.58 4.01 -16.56
C ASP A 62 -7.10 2.60 -16.34
N VAL A 63 -8.42 2.42 -16.26
CA VAL A 63 -9.06 1.15 -15.96
C VAL A 63 -10.05 0.79 -17.06
N ASN A 64 -9.87 -0.39 -17.62
CA ASN A 64 -10.74 -0.99 -18.63
C ASN A 64 -11.42 -2.24 -18.03
N LEU A 65 -12.74 -2.23 -17.98
CA LEU A 65 -13.57 -3.32 -17.46
C LEU A 65 -14.42 -3.90 -18.58
N LYS A 66 -14.26 -5.18 -18.84
CA LYS A 66 -15.09 -5.97 -19.76
C LYS A 66 -16.27 -6.57 -19.00
N MET A 67 -17.48 -6.14 -19.33
CA MET A 67 -18.70 -6.61 -18.67
C MET A 67 -19.09 -8.01 -19.18
N PRO A 68 -19.31 -8.99 -18.28
CA PRO A 68 -19.55 -10.38 -18.68
C PRO A 68 -20.90 -10.60 -19.38
N ARG A 69 -21.92 -9.80 -19.11
CA ARG A 69 -23.28 -10.03 -19.62
C ARG A 69 -23.52 -9.53 -21.05
N ASN A 70 -22.83 -8.47 -21.46
CA ASN A 70 -23.12 -7.75 -22.71
C ASN A 70 -21.87 -7.50 -23.58
N ASN A 71 -20.71 -8.04 -23.20
CA ASN A 71 -19.43 -7.82 -23.87
C ASN A 71 -19.08 -6.33 -24.04
N GLN A 72 -19.68 -5.46 -23.23
CA GLN A 72 -19.42 -4.02 -23.24
C GLN A 72 -18.10 -3.76 -22.54
N LEU A 73 -17.25 -2.94 -23.16
CA LEU A 73 -16.04 -2.43 -22.55
C LEU A 73 -16.34 -1.07 -21.92
N LEU A 74 -16.11 -0.95 -20.62
CA LEU A 74 -16.19 0.30 -19.88
C LEU A 74 -14.78 0.80 -19.61
N HIS A 75 -14.56 2.09 -19.81
CA HIS A 75 -13.29 2.76 -19.60
C HIS A 75 -13.48 3.91 -18.61
N PHE A 76 -12.62 3.96 -17.60
CA PHE A 76 -12.59 5.03 -16.60
C PHE A 76 -11.13 5.39 -16.30
N ALA A 77 -10.82 6.68 -16.29
CA ALA A 77 -9.48 7.17 -15.99
C ALA A 77 -9.51 8.17 -14.83
N PHE A 78 -8.39 8.33 -14.12
CA PHE A 78 -8.25 9.45 -13.18
C PHE A 78 -8.38 10.79 -13.90
N ARG A 79 -9.00 11.76 -13.23
CA ARG A 79 -8.99 13.15 -13.66
C ARG A 79 -7.56 13.70 -13.61
N GLU A 80 -7.15 14.40 -14.66
CA GLU A 80 -5.79 14.92 -14.83
C GLU A 80 -5.35 15.89 -13.71
N ASP A 81 -6.30 16.52 -13.01
CA ASP A 81 -6.07 17.52 -11.96
C ASP A 81 -5.88 16.94 -10.55
N LYS A 82 -5.99 15.62 -10.36
CA LYS A 82 -6.02 15.02 -9.03
C LYS A 82 -5.06 13.85 -8.88
N GLN A 83 -4.49 13.73 -7.68
CA GLN A 83 -3.68 12.59 -7.26
C GLN A 83 -4.31 11.91 -6.04
N TRP A 84 -4.27 10.58 -6.01
CA TRP A 84 -4.73 9.79 -4.86
C TRP A 84 -3.53 9.33 -4.03
N LYS A 85 -3.50 9.68 -2.74
CA LYS A 85 -2.40 9.29 -1.86
C LYS A 85 -2.65 7.91 -1.24
N LEU A 86 -1.67 7.02 -1.36
CA LEU A 86 -1.66 5.72 -0.73
C LEU A 86 -1.09 5.85 0.69
N GLN A 87 -1.98 5.94 1.67
CA GLN A 87 -1.62 6.14 3.09
C GLN A 87 -0.60 5.10 3.59
N GLN A 88 -0.67 3.86 3.12
CA GLN A 88 0.27 2.80 3.49
C GLN A 88 1.72 3.15 3.17
N ILE A 89 1.97 3.74 2.00
CA ILE A 89 3.32 4.13 1.55
C ILE A 89 3.79 5.35 2.34
N GLN A 90 2.89 6.32 2.56
CA GLN A 90 3.19 7.50 3.36
C GLN A 90 3.56 7.14 4.81
N ASP A 91 2.74 6.30 5.46
CA ASP A 91 2.99 5.84 6.84
C ASP A 91 4.29 5.04 6.94
N ALA A 92 4.55 4.15 5.98
CA ALA A 92 5.81 3.41 5.92
C ALA A 92 7.01 4.35 5.81
N ARG A 93 6.94 5.35 4.90
CA ARG A 93 7.96 6.38 4.74
C ARG A 93 8.18 7.17 6.04
N ASN A 94 7.11 7.56 6.74
CA ASN A 94 7.21 8.28 8.01
C ASN A 94 7.95 7.46 9.08
N HIS A 95 7.64 6.17 9.19
CA HIS A 95 8.35 5.27 10.10
C HIS A 95 9.84 5.10 9.73
N VAL A 96 10.16 5.00 8.43
CA VAL A 96 11.56 4.95 7.97
C VAL A 96 12.31 6.23 8.32
N SER A 97 11.71 7.40 8.06
CA SER A 97 12.30 8.70 8.44
C SER A 97 12.56 8.78 9.95
N GLN A 98 11.64 8.28 10.77
CA GLN A 98 11.84 8.23 12.21
C GLN A 98 12.97 7.27 12.62
N ALA A 99 13.12 6.13 11.95
CA ALA A 99 14.22 5.19 12.18
C ALA A 99 15.57 5.84 11.84
N ILE A 100 15.65 6.57 10.72
CA ILE A 100 16.85 7.34 10.34
C ILE A 100 17.15 8.39 11.40
N TYR A 101 16.15 9.17 11.80
CA TYR A 101 16.34 10.20 12.84
C TYR A 101 16.90 9.61 14.14
N LEU A 102 16.43 8.43 14.57
CA LEU A 102 16.95 7.76 15.76
C LEU A 102 18.45 7.38 15.63
N LEU A 103 18.90 7.06 14.42
CA LEU A 103 20.29 6.68 14.13
C LEU A 103 21.19 7.90 13.93
N THR A 104 20.70 8.94 13.28
CA THR A 104 21.48 10.13 12.89
C THR A 104 21.39 11.29 13.89
N SER A 105 20.50 11.22 14.88
CA SER A 105 20.36 12.27 15.92
C SER A 105 21.52 12.29 16.91
N ARG A 106 22.46 11.33 16.82
CA ARG A 106 23.68 11.29 17.63
C ARG A 106 24.87 11.68 16.78
N ASP A 107 25.81 12.38 17.41
CA ASP A 107 27.11 12.69 16.81
C ASP A 107 27.84 11.39 16.44
N GLN A 108 28.52 11.34 15.28
CA GLN A 108 29.33 10.18 14.87
C GLN A 108 30.44 9.86 15.88
N SER A 109 30.88 10.84 16.66
CA SER A 109 31.86 10.68 17.74
C SER A 109 31.24 10.21 19.06
N TYR A 110 29.91 10.07 19.14
CA TYR A 110 29.22 9.66 20.36
C TYR A 110 29.59 8.23 20.75
N GLN A 111 30.18 8.08 21.94
CA GLN A 111 30.45 6.78 22.53
C GLN A 111 29.32 6.38 23.48
N PHE A 112 28.71 5.24 23.19
CA PHE A 112 27.70 4.65 24.06
C PHE A 112 28.29 4.33 25.43
N LYS A 113 27.55 4.69 26.49
CA LYS A 113 28.03 4.52 27.87
C LYS A 113 27.77 3.13 28.42
N THR A 114 26.70 2.48 27.95
CA THR A 114 26.26 1.16 28.45
C THR A 114 25.71 0.30 27.31
N GLY A 115 25.81 -1.02 27.45
CA GLY A 115 25.14 -1.96 26.54
C GLY A 115 23.61 -1.74 26.51
N ALA A 116 23.01 -1.44 27.68
CA ALA A 116 21.59 -1.13 27.79
C ALA A 116 21.14 0.08 26.94
N GLU A 117 22.01 1.07 26.75
CA GLU A 117 21.75 2.21 25.87
C GLU A 117 21.68 1.80 24.39
N VAL A 118 22.58 0.91 23.97
CA VAL A 118 22.59 0.35 22.61
C VAL A 118 21.34 -0.50 22.39
N LEU A 119 20.98 -1.35 23.36
CA LEU A 119 19.78 -2.19 23.29
C LEU A 119 18.52 -1.35 23.13
N LYS A 120 18.34 -0.30 23.95
CA LYS A 120 17.19 0.62 23.85
C LYS A 120 17.11 1.33 22.50
N LEU A 121 18.25 1.76 21.94
CA LEU A 121 18.27 2.35 20.61
C LEU A 121 17.82 1.33 19.56
N MET A 122 18.38 0.13 19.59
CA MET A 122 18.04 -0.92 18.63
C MET A 122 16.57 -1.30 18.73
N ASP A 123 16.00 -1.40 19.93
CA ASP A 123 14.56 -1.63 20.12
C ASP A 123 13.70 -0.53 19.48
N ALA A 124 14.09 0.75 19.67
CA ALA A 124 13.38 1.87 19.08
C ALA A 124 13.44 1.85 17.54
N VAL A 125 14.59 1.55 16.95
CA VAL A 125 14.78 1.43 15.50
C VAL A 125 13.98 0.24 14.95
N MET A 126 14.10 -0.94 15.57
CA MET A 126 13.37 -2.14 15.16
C MET A 126 11.85 -1.94 15.24
N LEU A 127 11.35 -1.22 16.23
CA LEU A 127 9.93 -0.87 16.35
C LEU A 127 9.46 -0.06 15.13
N GLN A 128 10.22 0.95 14.71
CA GLN A 128 9.87 1.75 13.52
C GLN A 128 9.92 0.92 12.24
N LEU A 129 10.97 0.10 12.05
CA LEU A 129 11.09 -0.77 10.88
C LEU A 129 9.97 -1.80 10.80
N THR A 130 9.58 -2.38 11.94
CA THR A 130 8.46 -3.32 12.01
C THR A 130 7.15 -2.63 11.67
N ARG A 131 6.92 -1.40 12.17
CA ARG A 131 5.73 -0.61 11.83
C ARG A 131 5.70 -0.25 10.34
N ALA A 132 6.84 0.18 9.76
CA ALA A 132 6.95 0.48 8.33
C ALA A 132 6.59 -0.74 7.47
N ARG A 133 7.18 -1.90 7.79
CA ARG A 133 6.88 -3.17 7.13
C ARG A 133 5.39 -3.51 7.23
N ASN A 134 4.83 -3.46 8.44
CA ASN A 134 3.44 -3.83 8.68
C ASN A 134 2.45 -2.94 7.90
N ARG A 135 2.75 -1.66 7.70
CA ARG A 135 1.92 -0.75 6.89
C ARG A 135 1.84 -1.17 5.42
N LEU A 136 2.93 -1.71 4.85
CA LEU A 136 2.96 -2.22 3.48
C LEU A 136 2.37 -3.63 3.36
N THR A 137 2.55 -4.48 4.38
CA THR A 137 2.13 -5.88 4.33
C THR A 137 0.68 -6.12 4.76
N THR A 138 0.06 -5.18 5.47
CA THR A 138 -1.29 -5.35 6.03
C THR A 138 -2.22 -4.26 5.48
N PRO A 139 -2.99 -4.56 4.42
CA PRO A 139 -4.01 -3.64 3.91
C PRO A 139 -5.07 -3.33 4.96
N ALA A 140 -5.70 -2.16 4.84
CA ALA A 140 -6.80 -1.78 5.72
C ALA A 140 -8.04 -2.67 5.47
N THR A 141 -8.67 -3.09 6.56
CA THR A 141 -9.98 -3.75 6.54
C THR A 141 -11.05 -2.67 6.42
N LEU A 142 -11.75 -2.61 5.29
CA LEU A 142 -12.78 -1.60 5.00
C LEU A 142 -14.13 -2.26 4.77
N THR A 143 -15.20 -1.63 5.23
CA THR A 143 -16.58 -1.96 4.86
C THR A 143 -16.90 -1.43 3.46
N LEU A 144 -17.91 -2.01 2.79
CA LEU A 144 -18.35 -1.53 1.47
C LEU A 144 -18.82 -0.05 1.50
N PRO A 145 -19.55 0.43 2.52
CA PRO A 145 -19.86 1.86 2.66
C PRO A 145 -18.62 2.76 2.78
N GLU A 146 -17.56 2.34 3.49
CA GLU A 146 -16.32 3.11 3.58
C GLU A 146 -15.60 3.19 2.23
N ILE A 147 -15.60 2.10 1.45
CA ILE A 147 -15.07 2.09 0.09
C ILE A 147 -15.90 3.05 -0.80
N ALA A 148 -17.22 3.01 -0.72
CA ALA A 148 -18.11 3.89 -1.48
C ALA A 148 -17.93 5.39 -1.12
N ALA A 149 -17.74 5.68 0.18
CA ALA A 149 -17.51 7.03 0.68
C ALA A 149 -16.12 7.59 0.34
N SER A 150 -15.16 6.71 0.02
CA SER A 150 -13.78 7.06 -0.29
C SER A 150 -13.69 8.14 -1.37
N GLY A 151 -12.72 9.05 -1.21
CA GLY A 151 -12.40 10.05 -2.22
C GLY A 151 -11.99 9.42 -3.56
N LEU A 152 -11.46 8.19 -3.54
CA LEU A 152 -11.03 7.45 -4.72
C LEU A 152 -12.16 7.29 -5.76
N THR A 153 -13.38 6.98 -5.33
CA THR A 153 -14.54 6.81 -6.22
C THR A 153 -14.83 8.08 -7.03
N ARG A 154 -14.49 9.26 -6.49
CA ARG A 154 -14.67 10.58 -7.11
C ARG A 154 -13.49 11.03 -7.97
N MET A 155 -12.45 10.21 -8.10
CA MET A 155 -11.26 10.51 -8.89
C MET A 155 -11.44 10.22 -10.38
N PHE A 156 -12.45 9.42 -10.75
CA PHE A 156 -12.62 8.93 -12.12
C PHE A 156 -13.42 9.87 -13.02
N ALA A 157 -13.04 9.91 -14.30
CA ALA A 157 -13.73 10.52 -15.42
C ALA A 157 -13.82 9.50 -16.58
N PRO A 158 -15.03 9.16 -17.09
CA PRO A 158 -16.33 9.57 -16.58
C PRO A 158 -16.57 9.07 -15.14
N ALA A 159 -17.53 9.68 -14.44
CA ALA A 159 -17.89 9.27 -13.09
C ALA A 159 -18.29 7.78 -13.07
N LEU A 160 -17.88 7.07 -12.03
CA LEU A 160 -18.21 5.66 -11.89
C LEU A 160 -19.73 5.46 -11.81
N PRO A 161 -20.30 4.51 -12.57
CA PRO A 161 -21.67 4.04 -12.41
C PRO A 161 -21.97 3.61 -10.97
N SER A 162 -23.22 3.75 -10.53
CA SER A 162 -23.64 3.39 -9.16
C SER A 162 -23.57 1.89 -8.86
N ASP A 163 -23.48 1.06 -9.90
CA ASP A 163 -23.28 -0.38 -9.81
C ASP A 163 -21.80 -0.79 -9.78
N LEU A 164 -20.86 0.16 -9.66
CA LEU A 164 -19.43 -0.11 -9.56
C LEU A 164 -18.81 0.56 -8.33
N LEU A 165 -17.94 -0.18 -7.64
CA LEU A 165 -16.99 0.39 -6.67
C LEU A 165 -15.57 0.01 -7.07
N VAL A 166 -14.64 0.93 -6.82
CA VAL A 166 -13.22 0.72 -7.08
C VAL A 166 -12.44 0.94 -5.78
N ASN A 167 -11.50 0.04 -5.50
CA ASN A 167 -10.55 0.19 -4.42
C ASN A 167 -9.13 -0.07 -4.92
N VAL A 168 -8.16 0.67 -4.38
CA VAL A 168 -6.73 0.52 -4.68
C VAL A 168 -5.96 0.51 -3.36
N TYR A 169 -5.11 -0.49 -3.16
CA TYR A 169 -4.30 -0.66 -1.96
C TYR A 169 -2.99 -1.40 -2.25
N ILE A 170 -2.07 -1.38 -1.29
CA ILE A 170 -0.83 -2.16 -1.33
C ILE A 170 -1.01 -3.43 -0.51
N ASN A 171 -0.61 -4.57 -1.05
CA ASN A 171 -0.48 -5.81 -0.32
C ASN A 171 0.94 -6.36 -0.51
N LEU A 172 1.75 -6.26 0.54
CA LEU A 172 3.16 -6.65 0.50
C LEU A 172 3.92 -5.77 -0.50
N ASN A 173 4.44 -6.34 -1.59
CA ASN A 173 5.11 -5.64 -2.68
C ASN A 173 4.20 -5.43 -3.90
N LYS A 174 2.89 -5.65 -3.80
CA LYS A 174 1.96 -5.57 -4.92
C LYS A 174 1.00 -4.40 -4.77
N LEU A 175 0.78 -3.68 -5.88
CA LEU A 175 -0.32 -2.76 -6.05
C LEU A 175 -1.55 -3.55 -6.49
N CYS A 176 -2.61 -3.51 -5.71
CA CYS A 176 -3.86 -4.21 -5.97
C CYS A 176 -4.93 -3.21 -6.41
N LEU A 177 -5.56 -3.49 -7.56
CA LEU A 177 -6.76 -2.82 -8.02
C LEU A 177 -7.93 -3.81 -7.92
N THR A 178 -8.97 -3.41 -7.18
CA THR A 178 -10.20 -4.19 -7.05
C THR A 178 -11.38 -3.40 -7.60
N VAL A 179 -12.17 -4.04 -8.46
CA VAL A 179 -13.45 -3.52 -8.95
C VAL A 179 -14.57 -4.44 -8.49
N TYR A 180 -15.54 -3.90 -7.77
CA TYR A 180 -16.74 -4.59 -7.33
C TYR A 180 -17.90 -4.22 -8.25
N GLN A 181 -18.55 -5.23 -8.85
CA GLN A 181 -19.82 -5.05 -9.55
C GLN A 181 -20.97 -5.29 -8.58
N LEU A 182 -21.89 -4.35 -8.51
CA LEU A 182 -22.99 -4.34 -7.57
C LEU A 182 -24.31 -4.65 -8.25
N HIS A 183 -25.25 -5.16 -7.47
CA HIS A 183 -26.62 -5.37 -7.88
C HIS A 183 -27.55 -4.79 -6.81
N ALA A 184 -28.48 -3.93 -7.24
CA ALA A 184 -29.50 -3.40 -6.33
C ALA A 184 -30.53 -4.48 -6.01
N LEU A 185 -30.75 -4.70 -4.72
CA LEU A 185 -31.78 -5.61 -4.24
C LEU A 185 -33.16 -4.99 -4.44
N GLN A 186 -34.09 -5.76 -4.99
CA GLN A 186 -35.46 -5.31 -5.15
C GLN A 186 -36.17 -5.18 -3.79
N PRO A 187 -37.13 -4.25 -3.63
CA PRO A 187 -37.83 -4.02 -2.35
C PRO A 187 -38.59 -5.25 -1.82
N ASN A 188 -39.05 -6.11 -2.73
CA ASN A 188 -39.78 -7.36 -2.48
C ASN A 188 -38.86 -8.59 -2.35
N SER A 189 -37.55 -8.40 -2.26
CA SER A 189 -36.60 -9.50 -2.14
C SER A 189 -36.84 -10.29 -0.85
N THR A 190 -36.95 -11.61 -0.96
CA THR A 190 -37.02 -12.54 0.18
C THR A 190 -35.65 -12.85 0.78
N LYS A 191 -34.56 -12.30 0.22
CA LYS A 191 -33.22 -12.48 0.78
C LYS A 191 -33.12 -11.77 2.14
N ASN A 192 -32.68 -12.50 3.15
CA ASN A 192 -32.33 -11.93 4.45
C ASN A 192 -31.17 -10.95 4.28
N PHE A 193 -31.46 -9.66 4.43
CA PHE A 193 -30.46 -8.62 4.34
C PHE A 193 -29.61 -8.59 5.62
N ARG A 194 -28.31 -8.83 5.48
CA ARG A 194 -27.33 -8.69 6.56
C ARG A 194 -26.13 -7.89 6.05
N PRO A 195 -25.87 -6.68 6.58
CA PRO A 195 -24.75 -5.88 6.13
C PRO A 195 -23.42 -6.58 6.44
N ALA A 196 -22.54 -6.66 5.44
CA ALA A 196 -21.21 -7.22 5.60
C ALA A 196 -20.34 -6.32 6.50
N GLY A 197 -19.52 -6.96 7.34
CA GLY A 197 -18.50 -6.28 8.14
C GLY A 197 -17.31 -5.81 7.29
N GLY A 198 -16.24 -5.38 7.93
CA GLY A 198 -15.02 -4.96 7.23
C GLY A 198 -14.25 -6.15 6.64
N ALA A 199 -13.71 -5.97 5.44
CA ALA A 199 -12.81 -6.93 4.80
C ALA A 199 -11.74 -6.20 3.97
N VAL A 200 -10.59 -6.85 3.73
CA VAL A 200 -9.61 -6.37 2.75
C VAL A 200 -10.12 -6.58 1.32
N LEU A 201 -10.75 -7.73 1.08
CA LEU A 201 -11.40 -8.10 -0.18
C LEU A 201 -12.77 -8.69 0.15
N HIS A 202 -13.83 -8.04 -0.30
CA HIS A 202 -15.20 -8.55 -0.13
C HIS A 202 -15.48 -9.67 -1.14
N SER A 203 -16.30 -10.63 -0.74
CA SER A 203 -16.73 -11.74 -1.60
C SER A 203 -18.05 -11.41 -2.33
N PRO A 204 -18.34 -12.05 -3.47
CA PRO A 204 -19.69 -12.05 -4.04
C PRO A 204 -20.74 -12.47 -3.00
N GLY A 205 -21.88 -11.80 -2.99
CA GLY A 205 -22.96 -11.96 -2.02
C GLY A 205 -22.87 -11.06 -0.78
N ALA A 206 -21.76 -10.32 -0.61
CA ALA A 206 -21.67 -9.31 0.45
C ALA A 206 -22.70 -8.20 0.22
N MET A 207 -23.49 -7.88 1.24
CA MET A 207 -24.57 -6.88 1.15
C MET A 207 -24.24 -5.65 1.98
N PHE A 208 -24.72 -4.47 1.56
CA PHE A 208 -24.58 -3.23 2.31
C PHE A 208 -25.66 -2.20 1.91
N GLU A 209 -25.82 -1.17 2.73
CA GLU A 209 -26.69 -0.03 2.42
C GLU A 209 -25.84 1.17 2.01
N TRP A 210 -26.27 1.86 0.96
CA TRP A 210 -25.64 3.11 0.50
C TRP A 210 -26.73 4.08 0.05
N GLY A 211 -26.82 5.23 0.74
CA GLY A 211 -27.96 6.13 0.57
C GLY A 211 -29.27 5.42 0.92
N SER A 212 -30.23 5.43 0.01
CA SER A 212 -31.52 4.75 0.16
C SER A 212 -31.57 3.35 -0.48
N GLN A 213 -30.45 2.85 -1.01
CA GLN A 213 -30.38 1.58 -1.73
C GLN A 213 -29.71 0.48 -0.92
N ARG A 214 -30.24 -0.75 -1.08
CA ARG A 214 -29.60 -1.99 -0.63
C ARG A 214 -28.89 -2.63 -1.81
N LEU A 215 -27.60 -2.87 -1.67
CA LEU A 215 -26.72 -3.34 -2.73
C LEU A 215 -26.08 -4.66 -2.32
N GLU A 216 -25.88 -5.54 -3.30
CA GLU A 216 -25.18 -6.82 -3.15
C GLU A 216 -24.00 -6.84 -4.14
N VAL A 217 -22.83 -7.30 -3.68
CA VAL A 217 -21.69 -7.53 -4.57
C VAL A 217 -21.99 -8.74 -5.45
N SER A 218 -22.16 -8.52 -6.75
CA SER A 218 -22.40 -9.59 -7.73
C SER A 218 -21.11 -10.25 -8.21
N HIS A 219 -20.06 -9.46 -8.49
CA HIS A 219 -18.77 -9.93 -8.97
C HIS A 219 -17.63 -9.11 -8.36
N VAL A 220 -16.47 -9.74 -8.24
CA VAL A 220 -15.25 -9.14 -7.70
C VAL A 220 -14.14 -9.37 -8.70
N HIS A 221 -13.56 -8.30 -9.22
CA HIS A 221 -12.42 -8.36 -10.13
C HIS A 221 -11.21 -7.79 -9.42
N LYS A 222 -10.21 -8.61 -9.16
CA LYS A 222 -8.96 -8.19 -8.52
C LYS A 222 -7.80 -8.45 -9.48
N VAL A 223 -7.03 -7.41 -9.76
CA VAL A 223 -5.76 -7.51 -10.49
C VAL A 223 -4.65 -6.88 -9.65
N GLU A 224 -3.43 -7.39 -9.81
CA GLU A 224 -2.30 -6.93 -9.01
C GLU A 224 -1.00 -6.93 -9.84
N CYS A 225 -0.11 -6.01 -9.54
CA CYS A 225 1.21 -5.90 -10.16
C CYS A 225 2.28 -5.71 -9.08
N VAL A 226 3.43 -6.34 -9.25
CA VAL A 226 4.57 -6.17 -8.35
C VAL A 226 5.18 -4.79 -8.57
N ILE A 227 5.47 -4.09 -7.48
CA ILE A 227 6.16 -2.81 -7.45
C ILE A 227 7.61 -3.07 -7.02
N PRO A 228 8.59 -3.05 -7.95
CA PRO A 228 9.96 -3.49 -7.65
C PRO A 228 10.60 -2.73 -6.51
N TRP A 229 10.43 -1.40 -6.46
CA TRP A 229 11.03 -0.58 -5.41
C TRP A 229 10.38 -0.79 -4.03
N LEU A 230 9.12 -1.23 -3.94
CA LEU A 230 8.51 -1.66 -2.68
C LEU A 230 9.05 -3.03 -2.24
N ASN A 231 9.31 -3.93 -3.19
CA ASN A 231 9.97 -5.20 -2.90
C ASN A 231 11.35 -4.96 -2.28
N ASP A 232 12.16 -4.09 -2.90
CA ASP A 232 13.47 -3.71 -2.38
C ASP A 232 13.37 -3.10 -0.97
N ALA A 233 12.41 -2.19 -0.74
CA ALA A 233 12.20 -1.59 0.57
C ALA A 233 11.89 -2.64 1.65
N LEU A 234 11.06 -3.65 1.35
CA LEU A 234 10.75 -4.75 2.26
C LEU A 234 11.97 -5.64 2.54
N VAL A 235 12.82 -5.88 1.54
CA VAL A 235 14.09 -6.59 1.72
C VAL A 235 15.00 -5.79 2.65
N TYR A 236 15.16 -4.48 2.43
CA TYR A 236 15.94 -3.63 3.31
C TYR A 236 15.41 -3.57 4.73
N PHE A 237 14.08 -3.53 4.93
CA PHE A 237 13.50 -3.61 6.28
C PHE A 237 13.90 -4.91 6.98
N THR A 238 13.88 -6.02 6.25
CA THR A 238 14.22 -7.35 6.79
C THR A 238 15.70 -7.44 7.15
N VAL A 239 16.59 -6.98 6.26
CA VAL A 239 18.04 -6.93 6.49
C VAL A 239 18.37 -6.03 7.69
N SER A 240 17.79 -4.83 7.76
CA SER A 240 18.00 -3.91 8.87
C SER A 240 17.53 -4.49 10.21
N LEU A 241 16.35 -5.14 10.23
CA LEU A 241 15.85 -5.83 11.43
C LEU A 241 16.79 -6.96 11.88
N GLN A 242 17.31 -7.75 10.94
CA GLN A 242 18.26 -8.82 11.24
C GLN A 242 19.58 -8.26 11.80
N LEU A 243 20.12 -7.18 11.22
CA LEU A 243 21.32 -6.53 11.71
C LEU A 243 21.14 -5.95 13.12
N CYS A 244 20.00 -5.29 13.38
CA CYS A 244 19.67 -4.81 14.72
C CYS A 244 19.59 -5.96 15.73
N GLN A 245 18.96 -7.09 15.38
CA GLN A 245 18.87 -8.25 16.26
C GLN A 245 20.24 -8.88 16.51
N GLN A 246 21.07 -9.09 15.47
CA GLN A 246 22.44 -9.58 15.64
C GLN A 246 23.30 -8.68 16.53
N LEU A 247 23.10 -7.37 16.45
CA LEU A 247 23.76 -6.43 17.33
C LEU A 247 23.28 -6.59 18.77
N LYS A 248 21.96 -6.72 19.00
CA LYS A 248 21.41 -6.98 20.33
C LYS A 248 21.94 -8.28 20.93
N ASP A 249 22.02 -9.35 20.15
CA ASP A 249 22.52 -10.65 20.60
C ASP A 249 24.01 -10.62 20.98
N LYS A 250 24.80 -9.74 20.35
CA LYS A 250 26.21 -9.52 20.71
C LYS A 250 26.40 -8.60 21.91
N VAL A 251 25.38 -7.80 22.24
CA VAL A 251 25.42 -6.79 23.32
C VAL A 251 24.77 -7.32 24.60
N GLY A 252 23.85 -8.27 24.54
CA GLY A 252 23.14 -8.77 25.71
C GLY A 252 23.38 -10.26 26.00
N PRO A 253 23.25 -10.68 27.27
CA PRO A 253 23.58 -9.95 28.50
C PRO A 253 25.11 -9.79 28.70
#